data_AF-A0A852UPF3-F1
#
_entry.id   AF-A0A852UPF3-F1
#
_cell.length_a   1.000
_cell.length_b   1.000
_cell.length_c   1.000
_cell.angle_alpha   90.00
_cell.angle_beta   90.00
_cell.angle_gamma   90.00
#
_symmetry.space_group_name_H-M   'P 1'
#
loop_
_entity.id
_entity.type
_entity.pdbx_description
1 polymer ?
#
loop_
_entity_poly.entity_id
_entity_poly.type
_entity_poly.pdbx_seq_one_letter_code
_entity_poly.pdbx_strand_id
1 'polypeptide(L)'
;MLGLNKGEVRLVPHATDWEEDFIMEKELLSEAIGMQVVDIEHMGSTSIKGIAAKPILDILVGVRSMDDVAKFDKKRLKEAGYYHLGRVEIEGKVVFAKFTNLEELTKTHVLHIVEYGGEWWQKHTFFRDYLNEHPDVAKQYETLKKELAVTYPDNESLYAEGKLKFVDEVLSRKKPRSFIINEGDLQVRELERVDKVLLSKWLTDPEILWYYEGRDNPFNIEKVEQEFFDDEENVVRCLVEFSKIPIGYVQFYIVGEEEKQVYGYDDSSGNIYGMDQFIGESAYWDIGIGTQLVRAMVTYLTEEKRADRIVMDPQTWNERAIHCYEKCGFEKVKYLPANELHEGEYRDSWLVEYHHKDEG
;
A
#
# COMPACT_ATOMS: atom_id res chain seq x y z
N MET A 1 -15.58 27.50 -8.72
CA MET A 1 -14.98 28.43 -7.73
C MET A 1 -15.13 27.87 -6.32
N LEU A 2 -14.00 27.57 -5.69
CA LEU A 2 -13.89 27.09 -4.31
C LEU A 2 -14.19 28.20 -3.30
N GLY A 3 -14.67 27.83 -2.11
CA GLY A 3 -14.87 28.75 -1.00
C GLY A 3 -16.23 28.64 -0.33
N LEU A 4 -16.21 28.56 1.00
CA LEU A 4 -17.37 28.77 1.86
C LEU A 4 -16.98 29.54 3.11
N ASN A 5 -17.89 30.38 3.60
CA ASN A 5 -17.69 31.08 4.86
C ASN A 5 -17.85 30.13 6.04
N LYS A 6 -17.31 30.50 7.20
CA LYS A 6 -17.38 29.67 8.40
C LYS A 6 -18.82 29.35 8.77
N GLY A 7 -19.14 28.06 8.88
CA GLY A 7 -20.48 27.56 9.25
C GLY A 7 -21.43 27.36 8.07
N GLU A 8 -21.16 27.97 6.90
CA GLU A 8 -21.99 27.86 5.70
C GLU A 8 -22.00 26.42 5.15
N VAL A 9 -23.20 25.95 4.81
CA VAL A 9 -23.45 24.67 4.16
C VAL A 9 -24.17 24.92 2.83
N ARG A 10 -23.36 25.17 1.80
CA ARG A 10 -23.85 25.36 0.42
C ARG A 10 -23.24 24.32 -0.50
N LEU A 11 -24.11 23.59 -1.21
CA LEU A 11 -23.71 22.64 -2.23
C LEU A 11 -23.78 23.29 -3.62
N VAL A 12 -22.80 22.98 -4.46
CA VAL A 12 -22.79 23.34 -5.87
C VAL A 12 -22.73 22.08 -6.73
N PRO A 13 -23.20 22.11 -7.98
CA PRO A 13 -23.02 21.01 -8.92
C PRO A 13 -21.54 20.59 -9.00
N HIS A 14 -21.30 19.31 -9.28
CA HIS A 14 -19.94 18.81 -9.50
C HIS A 14 -19.25 19.64 -10.58
N ALA A 15 -18.02 20.08 -10.30
CA ALA A 15 -17.23 20.87 -11.23
C ALA A 15 -15.99 20.08 -11.63
N THR A 16 -15.65 20.08 -12.92
CA THR A 16 -14.53 19.30 -13.46
C THR A 16 -13.17 19.91 -13.11
N ASP A 17 -13.15 21.21 -12.80
CA ASP A 17 -11.95 21.95 -12.36
C ASP A 17 -11.43 21.48 -10.98
N TRP A 18 -12.23 20.79 -10.16
CA TRP A 18 -11.77 20.29 -8.86
C TRP A 18 -10.65 19.25 -8.92
N GLU A 19 -10.61 18.43 -9.98
CA GLU A 19 -9.54 17.45 -10.20
C GLU A 19 -8.24 18.17 -10.58
N GLU A 20 -8.33 19.18 -11.46
CA GLU A 20 -7.19 20.02 -11.85
C GLU A 20 -6.68 20.87 -10.67
N ASP A 21 -7.58 21.50 -9.91
CA ASP A 21 -7.27 22.25 -8.70
C ASP A 21 -6.55 21.37 -7.68
N PHE A 22 -7.00 20.12 -7.50
CA PHE A 22 -6.34 19.17 -6.62
C PHE A 22 -4.92 18.81 -7.11
N ILE A 23 -4.73 18.56 -8.40
CA ILE A 23 -3.42 18.20 -8.96
C ILE A 23 -2.41 19.34 -8.72
N MET A 24 -2.79 20.58 -9.00
CA MET A 24 -1.95 21.75 -8.72
C MET A 24 -1.63 21.89 -7.23
N GLU A 25 -2.61 21.63 -6.36
CA GLU A 25 -2.41 21.73 -4.92
C GLU A 25 -1.55 20.57 -4.38
N LYS A 26 -1.65 19.37 -4.96
CA LYS A 26 -0.79 18.21 -4.65
C LYS A 26 0.68 18.53 -4.94
N GLU A 27 0.98 19.13 -6.09
CA GLU A 27 2.34 19.57 -6.43
C GLU A 27 2.86 20.60 -5.41
N LEU A 28 2.08 21.65 -5.14
CA LEU A 28 2.44 22.69 -4.17
C LEU A 28 2.73 22.12 -2.78
N LEU A 29 1.88 21.20 -2.29
CA LEU A 29 2.04 20.57 -0.98
C LEU A 29 3.24 19.64 -0.94
N SER A 30 3.51 18.91 -2.02
CA SER A 30 4.69 18.04 -2.12
C SER A 30 5.97 18.85 -1.97
N GLU A 31 6.04 20.04 -2.58
CA GLU A 31 7.18 20.96 -2.42
C GLU A 31 7.24 21.62 -1.03
N ALA A 32 6.08 22.02 -0.49
CA ALA A 32 5.99 22.75 0.78
C ALA A 32 6.33 21.86 1.99
N ILE A 33 5.89 20.60 1.97
CA ILE A 33 6.12 19.62 3.05
C ILE A 33 7.40 18.82 2.80
N GLY A 34 7.66 18.38 1.56
CA GLY A 34 8.86 17.64 1.19
C GLY A 34 8.86 16.17 1.62
N MET A 35 10.04 15.65 1.97
CA MET A 35 10.33 14.21 2.12
C MET A 35 9.53 13.48 3.22
N GLN A 36 8.76 14.20 4.04
CA GLN A 36 7.91 13.59 5.07
C GLN A 36 6.60 13.06 4.49
N VAL A 37 6.21 13.49 3.29
CA VAL A 37 5.04 13.02 2.58
C VAL A 37 5.34 11.67 1.94
N VAL A 38 4.51 10.68 2.23
CA VAL A 38 4.47 9.41 1.50
C VAL A 38 3.61 9.55 0.25
N ASP A 39 2.41 10.12 0.40
CA ASP A 39 1.46 10.33 -0.69
C ASP A 39 0.44 11.41 -0.33
N ILE A 40 -0.22 11.96 -1.34
CA ILE A 40 -1.26 12.97 -1.23
C ILE A 40 -2.44 12.57 -2.10
N GLU A 41 -3.62 12.50 -1.51
CA GLU A 41 -4.83 11.99 -2.15
C GLU A 41 -5.99 12.99 -2.07
N HIS A 42 -6.75 13.10 -3.15
CA HIS A 42 -7.98 13.90 -3.16
C HIS A 42 -9.04 13.13 -2.40
N MET A 43 -9.71 13.75 -1.45
CA MET A 43 -10.78 13.12 -0.69
C MET A 43 -12.02 14.00 -0.60
N GLY A 44 -13.01 13.51 0.17
CA GLY A 44 -14.24 14.24 0.40
C GLY A 44 -15.19 14.18 -0.79
N SER A 45 -16.17 15.08 -0.81
CA SER A 45 -17.19 15.04 -1.87
C SER A 45 -16.72 15.62 -3.21
N THR A 46 -15.69 16.46 -3.21
CA THR A 46 -15.13 17.04 -4.43
C THR A 46 -14.34 16.04 -5.26
N SER A 47 -13.91 14.92 -4.66
CA SER A 47 -13.22 13.83 -5.35
C SER A 47 -14.17 12.76 -5.89
N ILE A 48 -15.50 12.93 -5.73
CA ILE A 48 -16.51 11.97 -6.18
C ILE A 48 -17.21 12.51 -7.41
N LYS A 49 -17.03 11.84 -8.54
CA LYS A 49 -17.49 12.30 -9.85
C LYS A 49 -19.02 12.37 -9.90
N GLY A 50 -19.52 13.51 -10.38
CA GLY A 50 -20.94 13.68 -10.72
C GLY A 50 -21.88 13.96 -9.55
N ILE A 51 -21.42 14.23 -8.33
CA ILE A 51 -22.27 14.63 -7.20
C ILE A 51 -22.05 16.07 -6.76
N ALA A 52 -23.12 16.76 -6.32
CA ALA A 52 -22.98 18.06 -5.70
C ALA A 52 -22.18 18.00 -4.39
N ALA A 53 -21.34 19.00 -4.17
CA ALA A 53 -20.46 19.08 -3.00
C ALA A 53 -20.36 20.50 -2.46
N LYS A 54 -19.93 20.62 -1.21
CA LYS A 54 -19.39 21.88 -0.71
C LYS A 54 -18.14 22.19 -1.54
N PRO A 55 -17.96 23.39 -2.09
CA PRO A 55 -16.82 23.73 -2.93
C PRO A 55 -15.56 23.96 -2.05
N ILE A 56 -15.12 22.90 -1.37
CA ILE A 56 -13.94 22.84 -0.50
C ILE A 56 -13.18 21.58 -0.89
N LEU A 57 -11.91 21.71 -1.25
CA LEU A 57 -11.06 20.55 -1.50
C LEU A 57 -10.57 19.96 -0.18
N ASP A 58 -11.03 18.75 0.13
CA ASP A 58 -10.47 17.95 1.20
C ASP A 58 -9.30 17.12 0.65
N ILE A 59 -8.14 17.19 1.30
CA ILE A 59 -6.90 16.58 0.84
C ILE A 59 -6.34 15.71 1.97
N LEU A 60 -6.05 14.44 1.69
CA LEU A 60 -5.30 13.58 2.60
C LEU A 60 -3.81 13.72 2.32
N VAL A 61 -3.03 13.90 3.36
CA VAL A 61 -1.56 13.83 3.29
C VAL A 61 -1.10 12.70 4.20
N GLY A 62 -0.56 11.65 3.59
CA GLY A 62 -0.06 10.49 4.28
C GLY A 62 1.39 10.71 4.71
N VAL A 63 1.67 10.60 6.01
CA VAL A 63 3.03 10.60 6.58
C VAL A 63 3.40 9.20 7.06
N ARG A 64 4.70 8.93 7.24
CA ARG A 64 5.16 7.62 7.78
C ARG A 64 4.78 7.45 9.25
N SER A 65 4.89 8.51 10.02
CA SER A 65 4.49 8.56 11.43
C SER A 65 3.94 9.94 11.77
N MET A 66 2.97 10.02 12.68
CA MET A 66 2.48 11.31 13.19
C MET A 66 3.58 12.19 13.81
N ASP A 67 4.67 11.59 14.29
CA ASP A 67 5.83 12.35 14.81
C ASP A 67 6.52 13.19 13.73
N ASP A 68 6.38 12.83 12.45
CA ASP A 68 6.97 13.58 11.34
C ASP A 68 6.30 14.94 11.13
N VAL A 69 5.05 15.12 11.60
CA VAL A 69 4.34 16.41 11.49
C VAL A 69 5.07 17.52 12.26
N ALA A 70 5.78 17.17 13.34
CA ALA A 70 6.59 18.13 14.08
C ALA A 70 7.78 18.67 13.27
N LYS A 71 8.21 17.93 12.23
CA LYS A 71 9.33 18.27 11.35
C LYS A 71 8.93 19.16 10.17
N PHE A 72 7.63 19.37 9.96
CA PHE A 72 7.14 20.19 8.85
C PHE A 72 7.64 21.63 8.94
N ASP A 73 8.02 22.20 7.79
CA ASP A 73 8.29 23.64 7.69
C ASP A 73 6.95 24.41 7.72
N LYS A 74 6.53 24.76 8.94
CA LYS A 74 5.29 25.53 9.17
C LYS A 74 5.31 26.90 8.50
N LYS A 75 6.49 27.47 8.22
CA LYS A 75 6.61 28.75 7.51
C LYS A 75 6.28 28.56 6.04
N ARG A 76 6.84 27.53 5.38
CA ARG A 76 6.49 27.17 3.99
C ARG A 76 5.02 26.87 3.82
N LEU A 77 4.43 26.08 4.72
CA LEU A 77 2.99 25.81 4.69
C LEU A 77 2.16 27.09 4.81
N LYS A 78 2.57 28.03 5.69
CA LYS A 78 1.91 29.33 5.80
C LYS A 78 2.07 30.19 4.55
N GLU A 79 3.24 30.18 3.92
CA GLU A 79 3.50 30.86 2.64
C GLU A 79 2.66 30.28 1.50
N ALA A 80 2.40 28.97 1.52
CA ALA A 80 1.44 28.29 0.64
C ALA A 80 -0.04 28.55 1.01
N GLY A 81 -0.30 29.31 2.08
CA GLY A 81 -1.64 29.72 2.52
C GLY A 81 -2.30 28.79 3.54
N TYR A 82 -1.59 27.80 4.07
CA TYR A 82 -2.12 26.83 5.04
C TYR A 82 -1.87 27.24 6.49
N TYR A 83 -2.94 27.17 7.27
CA TYR A 83 -2.95 27.50 8.68
C TYR A 83 -3.33 26.27 9.50
N HIS A 84 -2.49 25.94 10.48
CA HIS A 84 -2.74 24.83 11.39
C HIS A 84 -3.97 25.12 12.27
N LEU A 85 -4.95 24.21 12.27
CA LEU A 85 -6.15 24.31 13.09
C LEU A 85 -5.97 23.62 14.45
N GLY A 86 -4.90 24.00 15.18
CA GLY A 86 -4.46 23.33 16.41
C GLY A 86 -5.38 23.43 17.63
N ARG A 87 -6.60 23.94 17.51
CA ARG A 87 -7.62 23.90 18.58
C ARG A 87 -8.52 22.67 18.49
N VAL A 88 -8.31 21.82 17.48
CA VAL A 88 -9.07 20.61 17.21
C VAL A 88 -8.09 19.44 17.32
N GLU A 89 -7.93 18.87 18.51
CA GLU A 89 -7.20 17.61 18.69
C GLU A 89 -8.12 16.47 18.26
N ILE A 90 -7.79 15.84 17.14
CA ILE A 90 -8.43 14.61 16.67
C ILE A 90 -7.37 13.53 16.73
N GLU A 91 -7.63 12.46 17.45
CA GLU A 91 -6.71 11.33 17.56
C GLU A 91 -6.37 10.79 16.16
N GLY A 92 -5.07 10.59 15.91
CA GLY A 92 -4.55 10.11 14.64
C GLY A 92 -4.61 11.09 13.46
N LYS A 93 -4.89 12.39 13.70
CA LYS A 93 -4.96 13.39 12.61
C LYS A 93 -4.55 14.81 13.03
N VAL A 94 -3.83 15.49 12.14
CA VAL A 94 -3.59 16.95 12.22
C VAL A 94 -4.29 17.65 11.05
N VAL A 95 -4.89 18.82 11.30
CA VAL A 95 -5.70 19.55 10.29
C VAL A 95 -5.11 20.92 9.98
N PHE A 96 -4.95 21.22 8.68
CA PHE A 96 -4.66 22.56 8.18
C PHE A 96 -5.79 23.04 7.28
N ALA A 97 -5.95 24.36 7.14
CA ALA A 97 -6.90 24.93 6.19
C ALA A 97 -6.30 26.12 5.43
N LYS A 98 -6.73 26.26 4.17
CA LYS A 98 -6.40 27.40 3.31
C LYS A 98 -7.61 28.32 3.18
N PHE A 99 -7.35 29.63 3.26
CA PHE A 99 -8.38 30.66 3.24
C PHE A 99 -8.07 31.68 2.14
N THR A 100 -9.09 32.10 1.39
CA THR A 100 -8.97 33.22 0.44
C THR A 100 -9.11 34.57 1.13
N ASN A 101 -9.83 34.62 2.25
CA ASN A 101 -10.00 35.79 3.09
C ASN A 101 -9.87 35.39 4.56
N LEU A 102 -8.91 35.98 5.28
CA LEU A 102 -8.67 35.69 6.70
C LEU A 102 -9.61 36.45 7.65
N GLU A 103 -10.30 37.49 7.17
CA GLU A 103 -11.31 38.20 7.95
C GLU A 103 -12.64 37.43 7.96
N GLU A 104 -13.10 37.04 6.77
CA GLU A 104 -14.35 36.25 6.60
C GLU A 104 -14.16 34.75 6.85
N LEU A 105 -12.90 34.30 6.96
CA LEU A 105 -12.51 32.90 7.09
C LEU A 105 -13.11 32.02 5.97
N THR A 106 -13.12 32.53 4.74
CA THR A 106 -13.60 31.80 3.56
C THR A 106 -12.64 30.65 3.23
N LYS A 107 -13.06 29.43 3.57
CA LYS A 107 -12.26 28.19 3.51
C LYS A 107 -12.36 27.56 2.13
N THR A 108 -11.22 27.25 1.51
CA THR A 108 -11.17 26.63 0.17
C THR A 108 -10.57 25.23 0.19
N HIS A 109 -9.59 24.96 1.07
CA HIS A 109 -8.92 23.67 1.17
C HIS A 109 -8.82 23.25 2.63
N VAL A 110 -8.86 21.93 2.88
CA VAL A 110 -8.63 21.33 4.18
C VAL A 110 -7.65 20.17 4.00
N LEU A 111 -6.51 20.25 4.68
CA LEU A 111 -5.56 19.15 4.73
C LEU A 111 -5.83 18.30 5.96
N HIS A 112 -5.88 17.00 5.74
CA HIS A 112 -5.97 15.96 6.76
C HIS A 112 -4.65 15.19 6.75
N ILE A 113 -3.74 15.57 7.65
CA ILE A 113 -2.44 14.89 7.82
C ILE A 113 -2.64 13.67 8.70
N VAL A 114 -2.34 12.48 8.19
CA VAL A 114 -2.61 11.18 8.82
C VAL A 114 -1.49 10.19 8.52
N GLU A 115 -1.39 9.10 9.29
CA GLU A 115 -0.46 8.02 8.93
C GLU A 115 -0.92 7.32 7.65
N TYR A 116 0.01 7.17 6.71
CA TYR A 116 -0.24 6.51 5.44
C TYR A 116 -0.60 5.04 5.67
N GLY A 117 -1.65 4.56 5.02
CA GLY A 117 -2.18 3.22 5.25
C GLY A 117 -2.87 3.03 6.62
N GLY A 118 -2.91 4.05 7.48
CA GLY A 118 -3.64 4.02 8.75
C GLY A 118 -5.16 4.05 8.56
N GLU A 119 -5.90 4.00 9.68
CA GLU A 119 -7.36 3.93 9.66
C GLU A 119 -8.01 5.11 8.92
N TRP A 120 -7.55 6.34 9.18
CA TRP A 120 -8.05 7.53 8.49
C TRP A 120 -7.80 7.44 6.98
N TRP A 121 -6.57 7.10 6.57
CA TRP A 121 -6.21 6.94 5.16
C TRP A 121 -7.15 5.94 4.48
N GLN A 122 -7.20 4.72 5.02
CA GLN A 122 -7.98 3.63 4.43
C GLN A 122 -9.48 3.89 4.39
N LYS A 123 -10.08 4.50 5.43
CA LYS A 123 -11.53 4.79 5.44
C LYS A 123 -11.89 5.81 4.36
N HIS A 124 -11.08 6.84 4.19
CA HIS A 124 -11.43 7.96 3.31
C HIS A 124 -11.13 7.66 1.85
N THR A 125 -10.02 6.97 1.55
CA THR A 125 -9.77 6.47 0.19
C THR A 125 -10.83 5.46 -0.22
N PHE A 126 -11.13 4.46 0.64
CA PHE A 126 -12.19 3.49 0.36
C PHE A 126 -13.55 4.15 0.13
N PHE A 127 -13.98 5.10 0.97
CA PHE A 127 -15.26 5.78 0.79
C PHE A 127 -15.33 6.53 -0.54
N ARG A 128 -14.26 7.24 -0.92
CA ARG A 128 -14.16 7.92 -2.21
C ARG A 128 -14.25 6.93 -3.37
N ASP A 129 -13.40 5.92 -3.35
CA ASP A 129 -13.23 4.97 -4.46
C ASP A 129 -14.52 4.17 -4.66
N TYR A 130 -15.12 3.70 -3.56
CA TYR A 130 -16.40 3.01 -3.58
C TYR A 130 -17.51 3.84 -4.24
N LEU A 131 -17.61 5.13 -3.90
CA LEU A 131 -18.64 5.99 -4.50
C LEU A 131 -18.34 6.36 -5.96
N ASN A 132 -17.07 6.46 -6.37
CA ASN A 132 -16.72 6.62 -7.77
C ASN A 132 -17.04 5.39 -8.61
N GLU A 133 -16.89 4.19 -8.05
CA GLU A 133 -17.22 2.92 -8.68
C GLU A 133 -18.73 2.61 -8.67
N HIS A 134 -19.50 3.21 -7.76
CA HIS A 134 -20.94 2.96 -7.60
C HIS A 134 -21.75 4.27 -7.72
N PRO A 135 -21.97 4.78 -8.95
CA PRO A 135 -22.64 6.06 -9.18
C PRO A 135 -24.05 6.15 -8.58
N ASP A 136 -24.77 5.04 -8.48
CA ASP A 136 -26.09 4.96 -7.84
C ASP A 136 -26.02 5.23 -6.33
N VAL A 137 -25.00 4.69 -5.65
CA VAL A 137 -24.75 4.94 -4.22
C VAL A 137 -24.27 6.37 -4.02
N ALA A 138 -23.43 6.89 -4.92
CA ALA A 138 -23.02 8.31 -4.90
C ALA A 138 -24.23 9.26 -5.01
N LYS A 139 -25.22 8.92 -5.84
CA LYS A 139 -26.46 9.70 -5.96
C LYS A 139 -27.32 9.64 -4.69
N GLN A 140 -27.38 8.50 -4.00
CA GLN A 140 -28.03 8.41 -2.68
C GLN A 140 -27.34 9.34 -1.66
N TYR A 141 -26.01 9.36 -1.66
CA TYR A 141 -25.23 10.27 -0.82
C TYR A 141 -25.50 11.74 -1.16
N GLU A 142 -25.60 12.08 -2.44
CA GLU A 142 -25.95 13.43 -2.89
C GLU A 142 -27.32 13.88 -2.40
N THR A 143 -28.34 13.01 -2.50
CA THR A 143 -29.71 13.31 -2.03
C THR A 143 -29.71 13.61 -0.53
N LEU A 144 -29.08 12.74 0.27
CA LEU A 144 -28.93 12.95 1.71
C LEU A 144 -28.25 14.30 2.00
N LYS A 145 -27.15 14.61 1.31
CA LYS A 145 -26.44 15.88 1.48
C LYS A 145 -27.33 17.08 1.16
N LYS A 146 -28.16 17.03 0.12
CA LYS A 146 -29.07 18.12 -0.24
C LYS A 146 -30.12 18.35 0.85
N GLU A 147 -30.71 17.28 1.39
CA GLU A 147 -31.68 17.36 2.49
C GLU A 147 -31.07 17.95 3.77
N LEU A 148 -29.86 17.50 4.12
CA LEU A 148 -29.12 18.03 5.27
C LEU A 148 -28.70 19.49 5.09
N ALA A 149 -28.33 19.90 3.86
CA ALA A 149 -27.98 21.29 3.58
C ALA A 149 -29.18 22.24 3.71
N VAL A 150 -30.40 21.78 3.38
CA VAL A 150 -31.64 22.54 3.60
C VAL A 150 -31.98 22.62 5.09
N THR A 151 -31.74 21.54 5.83
CA THR A 151 -32.07 21.45 7.26
C THR A 151 -31.08 22.22 8.14
N TYR A 152 -29.80 22.22 7.76
CA TYR A 152 -28.69 22.81 8.52
C TYR A 152 -27.84 23.76 7.66
N PRO A 153 -28.42 24.83 7.08
CA PRO A 153 -27.72 25.70 6.13
C PRO A 153 -26.53 26.45 6.74
N ASP A 154 -26.55 26.69 8.05
CA ASP A 154 -25.52 27.43 8.80
C ASP A 154 -24.88 26.60 9.92
N ASN A 155 -25.04 25.27 9.88
CA ASN A 155 -24.51 24.38 10.92
C ASN A 155 -23.74 23.20 10.31
N GLU A 156 -22.47 23.46 9.97
CA GLU A 156 -21.53 22.47 9.43
C GLU A 156 -21.39 21.22 10.33
N SER A 157 -21.53 21.36 11.65
CA SER A 157 -21.39 20.24 12.59
C SER A 157 -22.57 19.27 12.51
N LEU A 158 -23.81 19.76 12.60
CA LEU A 158 -25.00 18.89 12.44
C LEU A 158 -25.11 18.33 11.02
N TYR A 159 -24.69 19.10 10.01
CA TYR A 159 -24.56 18.60 8.65
C TYR A 159 -23.55 17.44 8.54
N ALA A 160 -22.40 17.54 9.22
CA ALA A 160 -21.40 16.47 9.24
C ALA A 160 -21.94 15.22 9.96
N GLU A 161 -22.55 15.40 11.13
CA GLU A 161 -23.13 14.33 11.94
C GLU A 161 -24.24 13.57 11.20
N GLY A 162 -25.13 14.28 10.51
CA GLY A 162 -26.24 13.67 9.76
C GLY A 162 -25.82 12.71 8.64
N LYS A 163 -24.54 12.73 8.23
CA LYS A 163 -24.00 11.83 7.20
C LYS A 163 -23.39 10.55 7.78
N LEU A 164 -23.10 10.50 9.08
CA LEU A 164 -22.29 9.44 9.68
C LEU A 164 -22.87 8.05 9.42
N LYS A 165 -24.19 7.89 9.61
CA LYS A 165 -24.86 6.60 9.36
C LYS A 165 -24.64 6.09 7.92
N PHE A 166 -24.77 6.97 6.93
CA PHE A 166 -24.54 6.61 5.53
C PHE A 166 -23.07 6.27 5.28
N VAL A 167 -22.15 7.05 5.87
CA VAL A 167 -20.72 6.77 5.78
C VAL A 167 -20.40 5.39 6.35
N ASP A 168 -20.90 5.08 7.55
CA ASP A 168 -20.69 3.78 8.19
C ASP A 168 -21.25 2.61 7.37
N GLU A 169 -22.45 2.78 6.77
CA GLU A 169 -23.07 1.79 5.88
C GLU A 169 -22.27 1.54 4.60
N VAL A 170 -21.56 2.55 4.08
CA VAL A 170 -20.65 2.38 2.94
C VAL A 170 -19.35 1.70 3.41
N LEU A 171 -18.75 2.18 4.51
CA LEU A 171 -17.52 1.60 5.06
C LEU A 171 -17.68 0.12 5.44
N SER A 172 -18.87 -0.30 5.88
CA SER A 172 -19.16 -1.71 6.18
C SER A 172 -19.17 -2.63 4.95
N ARG A 173 -19.15 -2.07 3.73
CA ARG A 173 -19.04 -2.83 2.48
C ARG A 173 -17.61 -3.19 2.13
N LYS A 174 -16.62 -2.62 2.85
CA LYS A 174 -15.22 -2.99 2.67
C LYS A 174 -15.07 -4.48 2.97
N LYS A 175 -14.66 -5.24 1.95
CA LYS A 175 -14.38 -6.67 2.13
C LYS A 175 -13.21 -6.84 3.09
N PRO A 176 -13.25 -7.85 3.97
CA PRO A 176 -12.07 -8.20 4.75
C PRO A 176 -10.93 -8.56 3.80
N ARG A 177 -9.70 -8.31 4.22
CA ARG A 177 -8.52 -8.77 3.50
C ARG A 177 -8.60 -10.28 3.31
N SER A 178 -8.35 -10.72 2.07
CA SER A 178 -8.25 -12.14 1.73
C SER A 178 -6.82 -12.59 1.96
N PHE A 179 -6.65 -13.77 2.52
CA PHE A 179 -5.36 -14.40 2.74
C PHE A 179 -5.29 -15.68 1.90
N ILE A 180 -4.19 -15.85 1.16
CA ILE A 180 -3.91 -17.08 0.42
C ILE A 180 -3.42 -18.20 1.34
N ILE A 181 -2.80 -17.82 2.48
CA ILE A 181 -2.39 -18.73 3.55
C ILE A 181 -2.88 -18.14 4.87
N ASN A 182 -3.48 -18.98 5.71
CA ASN A 182 -3.93 -18.61 7.05
C ASN A 182 -3.71 -19.80 8.01
N GLU A 183 -2.46 -19.98 8.45
CA GLU A 183 -2.01 -21.12 9.26
C GLU A 183 -1.49 -20.69 10.63
N GLY A 184 -2.34 -20.81 11.65
CA GLY A 184 -2.01 -20.39 13.01
C GLY A 184 -1.72 -18.89 13.07
N ASP A 185 -0.51 -18.52 13.45
CA ASP A 185 -0.06 -17.13 13.49
C ASP A 185 0.47 -16.62 12.15
N LEU A 186 0.77 -17.50 11.19
CA LEU A 186 1.30 -17.13 9.88
C LEU A 186 0.15 -16.86 8.91
N GLN A 187 0.18 -15.69 8.27
CA GLN A 187 -0.79 -15.30 7.25
C GLN A 187 -0.05 -14.73 6.04
N VAL A 188 -0.51 -15.04 4.84
CA VAL A 188 0.02 -14.49 3.59
C VAL A 188 -1.13 -13.94 2.77
N ARG A 189 -0.99 -12.70 2.30
CA ARG A 189 -1.99 -12.03 1.45
C ARG A 189 -1.27 -11.33 0.30
N GLU A 190 -1.98 -11.10 -0.80
CA GLU A 190 -1.47 -10.28 -1.89
C GLU A 190 -1.11 -8.86 -1.39
N LEU A 191 -0.10 -8.27 -2.02
CA LEU A 191 0.32 -6.91 -1.73
C LEU A 191 -0.78 -5.91 -2.08
N GLU A 192 -0.98 -4.94 -1.21
CA GLU A 192 -1.78 -3.76 -1.49
C GLU A 192 -0.82 -2.57 -1.68
N ARG A 193 -1.19 -1.58 -2.51
CA ARG A 193 -0.35 -0.39 -2.73
C ARG A 193 0.05 0.34 -1.45
N VAL A 194 -0.74 0.20 -0.38
CA VAL A 194 -0.41 0.76 0.95
C VAL A 194 0.84 0.13 1.59
N ASP A 195 1.20 -1.08 1.19
CA ASP A 195 2.34 -1.82 1.76
C ASP A 195 3.70 -1.33 1.23
N LYS A 196 3.72 -0.46 0.20
CA LYS A 196 4.96 0.08 -0.40
C LYS A 196 5.87 0.81 0.60
N VAL A 197 5.28 1.45 1.62
CA VAL A 197 6.05 2.14 2.68
C VAL A 197 6.83 1.12 3.50
N LEU A 198 6.21 -0.01 3.79
CA LEU A 198 6.82 -1.07 4.56
C LEU A 198 7.90 -1.81 3.76
N LEU A 199 7.63 -2.10 2.49
CA LEU A 199 8.64 -2.63 1.58
C LEU A 199 9.84 -1.68 1.45
N SER A 200 9.61 -0.37 1.28
CA SER A 200 10.70 0.61 1.21
C SER A 200 11.48 0.68 2.53
N LYS A 201 10.83 0.51 3.69
CA LYS A 201 11.53 0.40 4.98
C LYS A 201 12.47 -0.81 4.97
N TRP A 202 11.99 -1.99 4.61
CA TRP A 202 12.80 -3.21 4.62
C TRP A 202 13.91 -3.17 3.56
N LEU A 203 13.60 -2.74 2.34
CA LEU A 203 14.52 -2.67 1.21
C LEU A 203 15.39 -1.40 1.20
N THR A 204 15.47 -0.69 2.33
CA THR A 204 16.53 0.31 2.60
C THR A 204 17.38 -0.06 3.81
N ASP A 205 17.05 -1.16 4.49
CA ASP A 205 17.81 -1.68 5.61
C ASP A 205 18.99 -2.52 5.10
N PRO A 206 20.25 -2.14 5.43
CA PRO A 206 21.43 -2.88 5.01
C PRO A 206 21.48 -4.33 5.50
N GLU A 207 20.84 -4.68 6.62
CA GLU A 207 20.79 -6.06 7.10
C GLU A 207 19.93 -6.94 6.18
N ILE A 208 18.81 -6.40 5.69
CA ILE A 208 17.93 -7.09 4.74
C ILE A 208 18.58 -7.15 3.37
N LEU A 209 19.08 -6.01 2.88
CA LEU A 209 19.69 -5.90 1.56
C LEU A 209 20.95 -6.75 1.39
N TRP A 210 21.64 -7.09 2.48
CA TRP A 210 22.77 -8.04 2.44
C TRP A 210 22.35 -9.43 1.93
N TYR A 211 21.11 -9.85 2.16
CA TYR A 211 20.61 -11.16 1.74
C TYR A 211 19.68 -11.12 0.53
N TYR A 212 19.17 -9.93 0.16
CA TYR A 212 18.16 -9.75 -0.88
C TYR A 212 18.52 -8.49 -1.68
N GLU A 213 18.62 -8.57 -3.02
CA GLU A 213 19.00 -7.47 -3.95
C GLU A 213 20.45 -6.96 -3.83
N GLY A 214 20.93 -6.61 -2.64
CA GLY A 214 22.27 -6.03 -2.43
C GLY A 214 22.24 -4.63 -1.81
N ARG A 215 23.21 -4.31 -0.95
CA ARG A 215 23.23 -3.01 -0.20
C ARG A 215 23.54 -1.80 -1.09
N ASP A 216 24.06 -2.03 -2.28
CA ASP A 216 24.26 -1.02 -3.32
C ASP A 216 22.98 -0.68 -4.09
N ASN A 217 21.87 -1.37 -3.81
CA ASN A 217 20.60 -1.23 -4.52
C ASN A 217 19.38 -0.88 -3.63
N PRO A 218 19.41 0.13 -2.74
CA PRO A 218 18.28 0.44 -1.86
C PRO A 218 17.03 0.91 -2.62
N PHE A 219 15.84 0.61 -2.07
CA PHE A 219 14.55 0.92 -2.68
C PHE A 219 13.80 2.02 -1.94
N ASN A 220 13.79 3.22 -2.53
CA ASN A 220 12.85 4.27 -2.11
C ASN A 220 11.40 3.89 -2.53
N ILE A 221 10.42 4.68 -2.08
CA ILE A 221 8.99 4.39 -2.35
C ILE A 221 8.70 4.35 -3.85
N GLU A 222 9.31 5.24 -4.65
CA GLU A 222 9.10 5.29 -6.10
C GLU A 222 9.60 4.02 -6.79
N LYS A 223 10.80 3.55 -6.43
CA LYS A 223 11.35 2.31 -6.96
C LYS A 223 10.52 1.10 -6.51
N VAL A 224 10.05 1.08 -5.26
CA VAL A 224 9.13 0.02 -4.81
C VAL A 224 7.83 0.01 -5.64
N GLU A 225 7.26 1.18 -5.93
CA GLU A 225 6.07 1.28 -6.78
C GLU A 225 6.32 0.63 -8.15
N GLN A 226 7.44 0.98 -8.78
CA GLN A 226 7.81 0.48 -10.11
C GLN A 226 8.07 -1.03 -10.12
N GLU A 227 8.85 -1.54 -9.16
CA GLU A 227 9.35 -2.93 -9.20
C GLU A 227 8.36 -3.94 -8.58
N PHE A 228 7.44 -3.49 -7.72
CA PHE A 228 6.52 -4.40 -6.98
C PHE A 228 5.04 -4.21 -7.33
N PHE A 229 4.64 -3.12 -7.98
CA PHE A 229 3.23 -2.82 -8.26
C PHE A 229 2.91 -2.53 -9.74
N ASP A 230 3.92 -2.47 -10.61
CA ASP A 230 3.67 -2.49 -12.05
C ASP A 230 3.34 -3.93 -12.50
N ASP A 231 2.37 -4.06 -13.41
CA ASP A 231 1.80 -5.34 -13.84
C ASP A 231 2.84 -6.14 -14.64
N GLU A 232 3.49 -7.10 -13.97
CA GLU A 232 4.16 -8.22 -14.63
C GLU A 232 3.19 -9.40 -14.74
N GLU A 233 2.88 -9.79 -15.97
CA GLU A 233 2.05 -10.96 -16.22
C GLU A 233 2.70 -12.19 -15.56
N ASN A 234 1.96 -12.83 -14.65
CA ASN A 234 2.27 -14.11 -13.97
C ASN A 234 3.14 -14.06 -12.70
N VAL A 235 3.41 -12.89 -12.13
CA VAL A 235 4.04 -12.78 -10.79
C VAL A 235 2.99 -12.41 -9.75
N VAL A 236 2.82 -13.24 -8.72
CA VAL A 236 1.97 -12.91 -7.58
C VAL A 236 2.86 -12.50 -6.42
N ARG A 237 2.69 -11.27 -5.95
CA ARG A 237 3.49 -10.66 -4.89
C ARG A 237 2.67 -10.54 -3.62
N CYS A 238 3.23 -10.95 -2.50
CA CYS A 238 2.50 -11.11 -1.25
C CYS A 238 3.24 -10.53 -0.05
N LEU A 239 2.47 -10.05 0.91
CA LEU A 239 2.94 -9.69 2.25
C LEU A 239 2.78 -10.87 3.20
N VAL A 240 3.80 -11.07 4.03
CA VAL A 240 3.81 -12.08 5.09
C VAL A 240 3.53 -11.40 6.42
N GLU A 241 2.51 -11.87 7.12
CA GLU A 241 2.14 -11.43 8.46
C GLU A 241 2.34 -12.57 9.47
N PHE A 242 2.85 -12.24 10.66
CA PHE A 242 2.94 -13.16 11.78
C PHE A 242 2.30 -12.54 13.02
N SER A 243 1.32 -13.21 13.62
CA SER A 243 0.50 -12.65 14.70
C SER A 243 -0.12 -11.29 14.33
N LYS A 244 -0.56 -11.14 13.06
CA LYS A 244 -1.10 -9.90 12.46
C LYS A 244 -0.12 -8.74 12.34
N ILE A 245 1.17 -9.00 12.53
CA ILE A 245 2.23 -8.03 12.30
C ILE A 245 2.86 -8.37 10.94
N PRO A 246 2.87 -7.44 9.98
CA PRO A 246 3.66 -7.58 8.77
C PRO A 246 5.15 -7.78 9.09
N ILE A 247 5.75 -8.87 8.62
CA ILE A 247 7.14 -9.22 8.92
C ILE A 247 8.00 -9.52 7.68
N GLY A 248 7.39 -9.74 6.52
CA GLY A 248 8.15 -10.09 5.33
C GLY A 248 7.35 -10.05 4.04
N TYR A 249 7.97 -10.59 3.01
CA TYR A 249 7.50 -10.58 1.64
C TYR A 249 7.76 -11.96 1.01
N VAL A 250 6.87 -12.38 0.14
CA VAL A 250 7.05 -13.55 -0.73
C VAL A 250 6.43 -13.28 -2.09
N GLN A 251 7.07 -13.72 -3.16
CA GLN A 251 6.49 -13.80 -4.49
C GLN A 251 6.54 -15.22 -5.01
N PHE A 252 5.64 -15.54 -5.92
CA PHE A 252 5.70 -16.75 -6.72
C PHE A 252 5.26 -16.46 -8.14
N TYR A 253 5.84 -17.20 -9.09
CA TYR A 253 5.62 -16.97 -10.51
C TYR A 253 5.73 -18.27 -11.29
N ILE A 254 5.10 -18.34 -12.46
CA ILE A 254 5.30 -19.46 -13.38
C ILE A 254 6.65 -19.27 -14.06
N VAL A 255 7.53 -20.27 -13.97
CA VAL A 255 8.87 -20.21 -14.59
C VAL A 255 8.74 -20.07 -16.11
N GLY A 256 9.34 -19.03 -16.65
CA GLY A 256 9.30 -18.71 -18.09
C GLY A 256 10.17 -19.65 -18.93
N GLU A 257 9.97 -19.66 -20.25
CA GLU A 257 10.71 -20.56 -21.16
C GLU A 257 12.22 -20.32 -21.19
N GLU A 258 12.67 -19.07 -21.09
CA GLU A 258 14.11 -18.75 -21.04
C GLU A 258 14.75 -19.29 -19.76
N GLU A 259 14.09 -19.11 -18.62
CA GLU A 259 14.53 -19.59 -17.31
C GLU A 259 14.51 -21.13 -17.25
N LYS A 260 13.49 -21.78 -17.81
CA LYS A 260 13.46 -23.24 -17.98
C LYS A 260 14.68 -23.75 -18.74
N GLN A 261 15.08 -23.09 -19.83
CA GLN A 261 16.27 -23.50 -20.59
C GLN A 261 17.56 -23.36 -19.74
N VAL A 262 17.69 -22.26 -19.00
CA VAL A 262 18.83 -22.04 -18.09
C VAL A 262 18.86 -23.11 -17.00
N TYR A 263 17.70 -23.48 -16.44
CA TYR A 263 17.57 -24.51 -15.42
C TYR A 263 17.70 -25.93 -15.98
N GLY A 264 17.44 -26.12 -17.27
CA GLY A 264 17.52 -27.41 -17.96
C GLY A 264 16.22 -28.20 -17.92
N TYR A 265 15.09 -27.51 -17.80
CA TYR A 265 13.74 -28.07 -17.92
C TYR A 265 13.27 -28.04 -19.37
N ASP A 266 12.36 -28.96 -19.68
CA ASP A 266 11.68 -29.08 -20.97
C ASP A 266 10.16 -29.16 -20.80
N ASP A 267 9.41 -29.27 -21.89
CA ASP A 267 7.94 -29.37 -21.89
C ASP A 267 7.39 -30.55 -21.06
N SER A 268 8.21 -31.58 -20.79
CA SER A 268 7.81 -32.72 -19.98
C SER A 268 7.96 -32.49 -18.47
N SER A 269 8.53 -31.36 -18.08
CA SER A 269 8.87 -31.04 -16.69
C SER A 269 7.68 -30.54 -15.86
N GLY A 270 6.51 -30.40 -16.47
CA GLY A 270 5.25 -30.03 -15.81
C GLY A 270 5.10 -28.55 -15.52
N ASN A 271 4.22 -28.24 -14.57
CA ASN A 271 3.93 -26.91 -14.08
C ASN A 271 4.95 -26.51 -13.00
N ILE A 272 5.85 -25.59 -13.36
CA ILE A 272 6.98 -25.18 -12.51
C ILE A 272 6.73 -23.77 -12.00
N TYR A 273 6.80 -23.59 -10.68
CA TYR A 273 6.74 -22.29 -10.03
C TYR A 273 8.10 -21.90 -9.47
N GLY A 274 8.52 -20.65 -9.69
CA GLY A 274 9.58 -20.00 -8.94
C GLY A 274 9.02 -19.29 -7.71
N MET A 275 9.83 -19.10 -6.67
CA MET A 275 9.47 -18.24 -5.54
C MET A 275 10.68 -17.54 -4.92
N ASP A 276 10.46 -16.31 -4.44
CA ASP A 276 11.45 -15.56 -3.67
C ASP A 276 10.81 -14.98 -2.42
N GLN A 277 11.58 -14.91 -1.34
CA GLN A 277 11.09 -14.38 -0.07
C GLN A 277 12.19 -13.75 0.77
N PHE A 278 11.78 -12.82 1.63
CA PHE A 278 12.59 -12.35 2.74
C PHE A 278 11.72 -12.02 3.96
N ILE A 279 12.32 -12.08 5.15
CA ILE A 279 11.73 -11.57 6.39
C ILE A 279 12.38 -10.21 6.66
N GLY A 280 11.61 -9.14 6.54
CA GLY A 280 12.08 -7.75 6.67
C GLY A 280 12.22 -7.26 8.11
N GLU A 281 11.67 -7.99 9.09
CA GLU A 281 11.84 -7.68 10.51
C GLU A 281 12.85 -8.66 11.14
N SER A 282 14.09 -8.21 11.37
CA SER A 282 15.20 -9.07 11.83
C SER A 282 14.97 -9.72 13.20
N ALA A 283 14.07 -9.16 14.03
CA ALA A 283 13.63 -9.79 15.28
C ALA A 283 12.93 -11.15 15.08
N TYR A 284 12.47 -11.44 13.86
CA TYR A 284 11.81 -12.70 13.49
C TYR A 284 12.74 -13.68 12.77
N TRP A 285 14.05 -13.38 12.75
CA TRP A 285 15.06 -14.25 12.18
C TRP A 285 15.43 -15.38 13.14
N ASP A 286 15.84 -16.51 12.56
CA ASP A 286 16.39 -17.68 13.27
C ASP A 286 15.50 -18.31 14.34
N ILE A 287 14.20 -17.97 14.35
CA ILE A 287 13.17 -18.57 15.21
C ILE A 287 12.24 -19.54 14.47
N GLY A 288 12.57 -19.89 13.23
CA GLY A 288 11.87 -20.93 12.44
C GLY A 288 10.73 -20.44 11.54
N ILE A 289 10.40 -19.14 11.56
CA ILE A 289 9.30 -18.57 10.76
C ILE A 289 9.56 -18.71 9.26
N GLY A 290 10.80 -18.51 8.80
CA GLY A 290 11.14 -18.73 7.38
C GLY A 290 10.83 -20.16 6.91
N THR A 291 11.10 -21.17 7.76
CA THR A 291 10.77 -22.57 7.46
C THR A 291 9.25 -22.80 7.46
N GLN A 292 8.51 -22.14 8.36
CA GLN A 292 7.05 -22.20 8.38
C GLN A 292 6.45 -21.59 7.10
N LEU A 293 6.95 -20.43 6.68
CA LEU A 293 6.55 -19.74 5.45
C LEU A 293 6.79 -20.61 4.22
N VAL A 294 8.01 -21.12 4.05
CA VAL A 294 8.36 -21.95 2.88
C VAL A 294 7.50 -23.21 2.83
N ARG A 295 7.23 -23.87 3.95
CA ARG A 295 6.33 -25.04 3.99
C ARG A 295 4.90 -24.69 3.58
N ALA A 296 4.34 -23.62 4.14
CA ALA A 296 2.99 -23.20 3.81
C ALA A 296 2.86 -22.80 2.33
N MET A 297 3.88 -22.13 1.78
CA MET A 297 3.94 -21.80 0.34
C MET A 297 4.06 -23.05 -0.52
N VAL A 298 4.88 -24.04 -0.14
CA VAL A 298 4.96 -25.32 -0.85
C VAL A 298 3.59 -25.99 -0.89
N THR A 299 2.92 -26.14 0.25
CA THR A 299 1.58 -26.71 0.33
C THR A 299 0.59 -25.97 -0.56
N TYR A 300 0.54 -24.64 -0.47
CA TYR A 300 -0.33 -23.81 -1.31
C TYR A 300 -0.04 -23.98 -2.81
N LEU A 301 1.22 -23.94 -3.22
CA LEU A 301 1.60 -24.07 -4.63
C LEU A 301 1.28 -25.48 -5.17
N THR A 302 1.48 -26.54 -4.38
CA THR A 302 1.16 -27.90 -4.83
C THR A 302 -0.34 -28.17 -4.85
N GLU A 303 -1.08 -27.76 -3.81
CA GLU A 303 -2.50 -28.12 -3.66
C GLU A 303 -3.42 -27.18 -4.45
N GLU A 304 -3.21 -25.87 -4.35
CA GLU A 304 -4.08 -24.87 -4.97
C GLU A 304 -3.62 -24.48 -6.37
N LYS A 305 -2.30 -24.37 -6.60
CA LYS A 305 -1.73 -24.02 -7.92
C LYS A 305 -1.35 -25.24 -8.77
N ARG A 306 -1.43 -26.45 -8.22
CA ARG A 306 -1.08 -27.71 -8.90
C ARG A 306 0.33 -27.64 -9.49
N ALA A 307 1.28 -27.14 -8.71
CA ALA A 307 2.69 -27.12 -9.07
C ALA A 307 3.22 -28.56 -9.02
N ASP A 308 3.81 -29.02 -10.13
CA ASP A 308 4.58 -30.26 -10.17
C ASP A 308 5.95 -30.06 -9.53
N ARG A 309 6.53 -28.86 -9.72
CA ARG A 309 7.83 -28.45 -9.22
C ARG A 309 7.79 -27.04 -8.67
N ILE A 310 8.57 -26.81 -7.63
CA ILE A 310 8.84 -25.47 -7.08
C ILE A 310 10.35 -25.29 -7.06
N VAL A 311 10.83 -24.16 -7.57
CA VAL A 311 12.26 -23.87 -7.69
C VAL A 311 12.61 -22.54 -7.04
N MET A 312 13.86 -22.45 -6.57
CA MET A 312 14.50 -21.22 -6.11
C MET A 312 15.99 -21.32 -6.46
N ASP A 313 16.68 -20.18 -6.55
CA ASP A 313 18.10 -20.13 -6.89
C ASP A 313 18.97 -19.34 -5.89
N PRO A 314 18.96 -19.71 -4.58
CA PRO A 314 19.76 -19.01 -3.57
C PRO A 314 21.25 -18.98 -3.92
N GLN A 315 21.88 -17.83 -3.65
CA GLN A 315 23.32 -17.68 -3.73
C GLN A 315 24.03 -18.71 -2.86
N THR A 316 25.10 -19.30 -3.38
CA THR A 316 25.81 -20.45 -2.78
C THR A 316 26.35 -20.21 -1.38
N TRP A 317 26.63 -18.95 -1.01
CA TRP A 317 27.12 -18.57 0.32
C TRP A 317 25.99 -18.37 1.35
N ASN A 318 24.73 -18.25 0.91
CA ASN A 318 23.58 -18.06 1.79
C ASN A 318 23.13 -19.39 2.41
N GLU A 319 24.00 -19.98 3.23
CA GLU A 319 23.78 -21.27 3.89
C GLU A 319 22.52 -21.26 4.77
N ARG A 320 22.15 -20.09 5.31
CA ARG A 320 20.93 -19.91 6.11
C ARG A 320 19.67 -20.19 5.30
N ALA A 321 19.56 -19.59 4.10
CA ALA A 321 18.42 -19.82 3.21
C ALA A 321 18.41 -21.27 2.71
N ILE A 322 19.57 -21.78 2.29
CA ILE A 322 19.71 -23.17 1.80
C ILE A 322 19.26 -24.18 2.86
N HIS A 323 19.70 -24.05 4.12
CA HIS A 323 19.28 -24.94 5.21
C HIS A 323 17.79 -24.84 5.52
N CYS A 324 17.20 -23.66 5.36
CA CYS A 324 15.76 -23.48 5.44
C CYS A 324 15.03 -24.29 4.37
N TYR A 325 15.51 -24.23 3.12
CA TYR A 325 14.91 -24.91 1.98
C TYR A 325 15.06 -26.43 2.07
N GLU A 326 16.25 -26.92 2.44
CA GLU A 326 16.50 -28.36 2.65
C GLU A 326 15.57 -28.94 3.74
N LYS A 327 15.28 -28.19 4.83
CA LYS A 327 14.29 -28.57 5.85
C LYS A 327 12.84 -28.61 5.35
N CYS A 328 12.56 -27.96 4.23
CA CYS A 328 11.26 -27.95 3.58
C CYS A 328 11.16 -28.98 2.44
N GLY A 329 12.20 -29.81 2.25
CA GLY A 329 12.22 -30.88 1.26
C GLY A 329 12.79 -30.48 -0.09
N PHE A 330 13.43 -29.31 -0.21
CA PHE A 330 14.14 -28.93 -1.43
C PHE A 330 15.50 -29.64 -1.52
N GLU A 331 15.88 -30.03 -2.73
CA GLU A 331 17.17 -30.64 -3.04
C GLU A 331 17.95 -29.75 -4.01
N LYS A 332 19.29 -29.68 -3.87
CA LYS A 332 20.15 -28.99 -4.85
C LYS A 332 20.22 -29.84 -6.12
N VAL A 333 19.73 -29.31 -7.24
CA VAL A 333 19.66 -30.04 -8.51
C VAL A 333 20.65 -29.53 -9.55
N LYS A 334 21.09 -28.27 -9.46
CA LYS A 334 22.04 -27.68 -10.41
C LYS A 334 22.87 -26.55 -9.81
N TYR A 335 24.13 -26.46 -10.22
CA TYR A 335 24.99 -25.30 -9.95
C TYR A 335 24.84 -24.26 -11.07
N LEU A 336 24.63 -23.00 -10.71
CA LEU A 336 24.44 -21.88 -11.62
C LEU A 336 25.59 -20.87 -11.44
N PRO A 337 26.63 -20.91 -12.30
CA PRO A 337 27.76 -19.98 -12.20
C PRO A 337 27.38 -18.57 -12.67
N ALA A 338 27.83 -17.54 -11.95
CA ALA A 338 27.61 -16.13 -12.28
C ALA A 338 26.13 -15.78 -12.59
N ASN A 339 25.21 -16.32 -11.77
CA ASN A 339 23.77 -16.28 -11.99
C ASN A 339 23.16 -14.91 -11.69
N GLU A 340 23.60 -14.27 -10.61
CA GLU A 340 22.98 -13.05 -10.07
C GLU A 340 24.04 -11.98 -9.83
N LEU A 341 23.79 -10.73 -10.26
CA LEU A 341 24.65 -9.60 -9.91
C LEU A 341 24.30 -9.10 -8.51
N HIS A 342 25.26 -9.17 -7.58
CA HIS A 342 25.04 -8.76 -6.20
C HIS A 342 26.26 -8.01 -5.65
N GLU A 343 26.07 -6.75 -5.26
CA GLU A 343 27.13 -5.86 -4.77
C GLU A 343 28.32 -5.70 -5.73
N GLY A 344 28.02 -5.51 -7.01
CA GLY A 344 29.01 -5.29 -8.08
C GLY A 344 29.76 -6.55 -8.55
N GLU A 345 29.43 -7.73 -8.02
CA GLU A 345 30.03 -9.02 -8.42
C GLU A 345 28.94 -10.01 -8.84
N TYR A 346 29.16 -10.74 -9.94
CA TYR A 346 28.30 -11.87 -10.27
C TYR A 346 28.57 -13.01 -9.29
N ARG A 347 27.52 -13.47 -8.60
CA ARG A 347 27.53 -14.53 -7.60
C ARG A 347 27.02 -15.83 -8.19
N ASP A 348 27.56 -16.93 -7.68
CA ASP A 348 27.12 -18.28 -8.03
C ASP A 348 25.92 -18.68 -7.17
N SER A 349 24.96 -19.36 -7.76
CA SER A 349 23.74 -19.87 -7.10
C SER A 349 23.61 -21.38 -7.20
N TRP A 350 22.79 -21.95 -6.32
CA TRP A 350 22.27 -23.31 -6.46
C TRP A 350 20.83 -23.24 -6.93
N LEU A 351 20.48 -23.94 -8.00
CA LEU A 351 19.08 -24.27 -8.25
C LEU A 351 18.67 -25.34 -7.23
N VAL A 352 17.72 -25.00 -6.38
CA VAL A 352 17.06 -25.95 -5.47
C VAL A 352 15.65 -26.24 -5.96
N GLU A 353 15.23 -27.49 -5.87
CA GLU A 353 13.95 -27.97 -6.36
C GLU A 353 13.20 -28.74 -5.28
N TYR A 354 11.91 -28.45 -5.14
CA TYR A 354 10.93 -29.35 -4.54
C TYR A 354 10.12 -29.99 -5.65
N HIS A 355 10.08 -31.32 -5.69
CA HIS A 355 9.30 -32.07 -6.66
C HIS A 355 8.11 -32.74 -5.96
N HIS A 356 6.89 -32.35 -6.34
CA HIS A 356 5.69 -32.96 -5.82
C HIS A 356 5.60 -34.40 -6.35
N LYS A 357 5.71 -35.37 -5.45
CA LYS A 357 5.48 -36.79 -5.79
C LYS A 357 4.06 -37.10 -5.34
N ASP A 358 3.16 -37.34 -6.28
CA ASP A 358 1.83 -37.86 -5.96
C ASP A 358 2.01 -39.09 -5.04
N GLU A 359 1.51 -39.01 -3.81
CA GLU A 359 1.30 -40.19 -2.99
C GLU A 359 0.13 -40.96 -3.64
N GLY A 360 0.48 -41.86 -4.56
CA GLY A 360 -0.47 -42.69 -5.31
C GLY A 360 -1.31 -43.66 -4.48
#